data_AF-A0A3M1P526-F1
#
_entry.id   AF-A0A3M1P526-F1
#
_cell.length_a   1.000
_cell.length_b   1.000
_cell.length_c   1.000
_cell.angle_alpha   90.00
_cell.angle_beta   90.00
_cell.angle_gamma   90.00
#
_symmetry.space_group_name_H-M   'P 1'
#
loop_
_entity.id
_entity.type
_entity.pdbx_description
1 polymer ?
#
loop_
_entity_poly.entity_id
_entity_poly.type
_entity_poly.pdbx_seq_one_letter_code
_entity_poly.pdbx_strand_id
1 'polypeptide(L)'
;MDRRTFLKAGAVAGMGATVGGPRALGQAAPAVLRRRGGDVARLGFIGVGLRGREHLRLALQRDDVEVTALCDVDAGALAEARKLIEAAGRPLPPVYTGSDHAYLDLLARDDVD
;
A
#
# COMPACT_ATOMS: atom_id res chain seq x y z
N MET A 1 -30.60 16.79 -3.97
CA MET A 1 -30.77 15.72 -2.95
C MET A 1 -29.93 16.12 -1.75
N ASP A 2 -30.52 16.30 -0.57
CA ASP A 2 -29.82 16.80 0.62
C ASP A 2 -29.15 15.64 1.39
N ARG A 3 -27.90 15.82 1.85
CA ARG A 3 -27.10 14.83 2.60
C ARG A 3 -27.85 14.30 3.82
N ARG A 4 -28.67 15.16 4.44
CA ARG A 4 -29.48 14.81 5.62
C ARG A 4 -30.62 13.87 5.25
N THR A 5 -31.21 14.04 4.06
CA THR A 5 -32.27 13.18 3.56
C THR A 5 -31.74 11.81 3.16
N PHE A 6 -30.53 11.75 2.57
CA PHE A 6 -29.87 10.49 2.22
C PHE A 6 -29.51 9.66 3.47
N LEU A 7 -28.92 10.29 4.49
CA LEU A 7 -28.57 9.62 5.75
C LEU A 7 -29.81 9.11 6.50
N LYS A 8 -30.90 9.89 6.51
CA LYS A 8 -32.16 9.48 7.14
C LYS A 8 -32.82 8.31 6.38
N ALA A 9 -32.76 8.32 5.05
CA ALA A 9 -33.30 7.22 4.24
C ALA A 9 -32.53 5.91 4.46
N GLY A 10 -31.19 5.97 4.60
CA GLY A 10 -30.37 4.80 4.91
C GLY A 10 -30.66 4.20 6.30
N ALA A 11 -30.94 5.04 7.31
CA ALA A 11 -31.23 4.58 8.67
C ALA A 11 -32.54 3.77 8.78
N VAL A 12 -33.55 4.13 7.99
CA VAL A 12 -34.86 3.43 7.98
C VAL A 12 -34.77 2.08 7.26
N ALA A 13 -33.96 1.98 6.20
CA ALA A 13 -33.76 0.73 5.47
C ALA A 13 -33.01 -0.35 6.28
N GLY A 14 -32.19 0.04 7.28
CA GLY A 14 -31.45 -0.89 8.13
C GLY A 14 -32.28 -1.58 9.22
N MET A 15 -33.41 -0.98 9.64
CA MET A 15 -34.24 -1.52 10.74
C MET A 15 -35.21 -2.62 10.30
N GLY A 16 -35.44 -2.81 8.99
CA GLY A 16 -36.31 -3.87 8.46
C GLY A 16 -35.67 -5.26 8.37
N ALA A 17 -34.36 -5.37 8.60
CA ALA A 17 -33.61 -6.61 8.38
C ALA A 17 -33.44 -7.50 9.65
N THR A 18 -34.03 -7.15 10.79
CA THR A 18 -33.78 -7.85 12.07
C THR A 18 -34.89 -8.81 12.52
N VAL A 19 -36.01 -8.93 11.79
CA VAL A 19 -37.09 -9.86 12.14
C VAL A 19 -36.97 -11.14 11.32
N GLY A 20 -35.96 -11.96 11.62
CA GLY A 20 -35.70 -13.18 10.83
C GLY A 20 -34.52 -14.07 11.25
N GLY A 21 -34.35 -14.35 12.55
CA GLY A 21 -33.63 -15.54 13.05
C GLY A 21 -32.08 -15.52 13.05
N PRO A 22 -31.42 -16.23 14.00
CA PRO A 22 -29.98 -16.18 14.16
C PRO A 22 -29.30 -17.29 13.34
N ARG A 23 -29.41 -17.29 12.00
CA ARG A 23 -28.58 -18.16 11.15
C ARG A 23 -28.30 -17.51 9.80
N ALA A 24 -27.03 -17.58 9.37
CA ALA A 24 -26.50 -17.28 8.03
C ALA A 24 -25.84 -15.91 7.75
N LEU A 25 -25.20 -15.26 8.74
CA LEU A 25 -24.15 -14.26 8.47
C LEU A 25 -22.75 -14.83 8.71
N GLY A 26 -22.54 -16.05 8.22
CA GLY A 26 -21.22 -16.58 7.89
C GLY A 26 -20.97 -16.41 6.40
N GLN A 27 -21.15 -15.19 5.86
CA GLN A 27 -20.72 -14.92 4.50
C GLN A 27 -19.20 -14.76 4.54
N ALA A 28 -18.50 -15.87 4.26
CA ALA A 28 -17.08 -15.80 3.94
C ALA A 28 -16.91 -14.75 2.85
N ALA A 29 -16.16 -13.68 3.15
CA ALA A 29 -15.79 -12.70 2.15
C ALA A 29 -15.23 -13.45 0.93
N PRO A 30 -15.59 -13.05 -0.30
CA PRO A 30 -15.07 -13.72 -1.50
C PRO A 30 -13.55 -13.76 -1.40
N ALA A 31 -12.91 -14.82 -1.90
CA ALA A 31 -11.46 -15.03 -1.74
C ALA A 31 -10.61 -13.81 -2.16
N VAL A 32 -11.15 -12.99 -3.07
CA VAL A 32 -10.57 -11.72 -3.56
C VAL A 32 -10.51 -10.61 -2.47
N LEU A 33 -11.36 -10.68 -1.45
CA LEU A 33 -11.42 -9.78 -0.30
C LEU A 33 -10.85 -10.40 0.98
N ARG A 34 -10.34 -11.65 0.93
CA ARG A 34 -9.58 -12.20 2.05
C ARG A 34 -8.25 -11.48 2.10
N ARG A 35 -8.11 -10.53 3.04
CA ARG A 35 -6.80 -10.13 3.56
C ARG A 35 -6.09 -11.44 3.93
N ARG A 36 -5.00 -11.80 3.24
CA ARG A 36 -4.05 -12.76 3.80
C ARG A 36 -3.54 -12.11 5.08
N GLY A 37 -4.14 -12.50 6.21
CA GLY A 37 -3.78 -11.91 7.49
C GLY A 37 -2.32 -12.24 7.78
N GLY A 38 -1.48 -11.21 7.91
CA GLY A 38 -0.09 -11.33 8.32
C GLY A 38 0.97 -11.25 7.21
N ASP A 39 0.60 -11.20 5.94
CA ASP A 39 1.59 -11.07 4.86
C ASP A 39 2.03 -9.60 4.74
N VAL A 40 3.29 -9.33 5.04
CA VAL A 40 3.97 -8.05 4.77
C VAL A 40 4.23 -7.99 3.27
N ALA A 41 3.76 -6.95 2.58
CA ALA A 41 4.05 -6.75 1.16
C ALA A 41 5.45 -6.15 0.99
N ARG A 42 6.32 -6.82 0.24
CA ARG A 42 7.72 -6.42 0.01
C ARG A 42 7.84 -5.64 -1.30
N LEU A 43 7.92 -4.32 -1.21
CA LEU A 43 7.84 -3.42 -2.36
C LEU A 43 9.22 -2.90 -2.78
N GLY A 44 9.52 -3.05 -4.08
CA GLY A 44 10.59 -2.33 -4.77
C GLY A 44 10.05 -1.09 -5.50
N PHE A 45 10.80 0.01 -5.49
CA PHE A 45 10.43 1.25 -6.19
C PHE A 45 11.37 1.50 -7.37
N ILE A 46 10.82 1.54 -8.59
CA ILE A 46 11.54 1.97 -9.80
C ILE A 46 11.03 3.35 -10.20
N GLY A 47 11.91 4.35 -10.15
CA GLY A 47 11.58 5.77 -10.29
C GLY A 47 11.07 6.36 -8.98
N VAL A 48 11.93 7.12 -8.30
CA VAL A 48 11.63 7.84 -7.04
C VAL A 48 11.71 9.36 -7.21
N GLY A 49 11.28 9.84 -8.38
CA GLY A 49 10.97 11.26 -8.61
C GLY A 49 9.80 11.76 -7.74
N LEU A 50 9.19 12.89 -8.12
CA LEU A 50 8.15 13.55 -7.30
C LEU A 50 6.91 12.69 -7.01
N ARG A 51 6.53 11.77 -7.90
CA ARG A 51 5.39 10.86 -7.69
C ARG A 51 5.81 9.57 -7.02
N GLY A 52 6.96 9.01 -7.40
CA GLY A 52 7.53 7.84 -6.73
C GLY A 52 7.74 8.07 -5.23
N ARG A 53 8.25 9.25 -4.84
CA ARG A 53 8.40 9.64 -3.43
C ARG A 53 7.08 9.78 -2.68
N GLU A 54 5.99 10.18 -3.34
CA GLU A 54 4.68 10.23 -2.67
C GLU A 54 4.14 8.83 -2.41
N HIS A 55 4.30 7.89 -3.35
CA HIS A 55 3.98 6.49 -3.11
C HIS A 55 4.87 5.87 -2.02
N LEU A 56 6.17 6.16 -2.04
CA LEU A 56 7.10 5.74 -0.98
C LEU A 56 6.65 6.25 0.39
N ARG A 57 6.29 7.54 0.49
CA ARG A 57 5.80 8.14 1.73
C ARG A 57 4.55 7.43 2.27
N LEU A 58 3.63 7.04 1.39
CA LEU A 58 2.42 6.29 1.77
C LEU A 58 2.75 4.85 2.20
N ALA A 59 3.68 4.19 1.51
CA ALA A 59 4.16 2.86 1.87
C ALA A 59 4.81 2.84 3.26
N LEU A 60 5.66 3.83 3.57
CA LEU A 60 6.37 3.95 4.84
C LEU A 60 5.43 4.17 6.05
N GLN A 61 4.20 4.63 5.83
CA GLN A 61 3.19 4.81 6.88
C GLN A 61 2.43 3.53 7.24
N ARG A 62 2.69 2.44 6.52
CA ARG A 62 2.04 1.15 6.73
C ARG A 62 2.94 0.23 7.54
N ASP A 63 2.31 -0.58 8.38
CA ASP A 63 2.93 -1.64 9.18
C ASP A 63 2.97 -2.99 8.44
N ASP A 64 2.17 -3.13 7.38
CA ASP A 64 2.10 -4.32 6.51
C ASP A 64 2.88 -4.15 5.20
N VAL A 65 3.86 -3.24 5.16
CA VAL A 65 4.71 -3.00 4.00
C VAL A 65 6.18 -2.91 4.41
N GLU A 66 7.02 -3.61 3.66
CA GLU A 66 8.47 -3.50 3.72
C GLU A 66 8.98 -2.93 2.40
N VAL A 67 9.83 -1.89 2.45
CA VAL A 67 10.47 -1.34 1.26
C VAL A 67 11.82 -2.03 1.08
N THR A 68 11.93 -2.92 0.10
CA THR A 68 13.09 -3.80 -0.06
C THR A 68 14.16 -3.25 -1.01
N ALA A 69 13.79 -2.37 -1.94
CA ALA A 69 14.71 -1.81 -2.93
C ALA A 69 14.25 -0.44 -3.46
N LEU A 70 15.19 0.44 -3.81
CA LEU A 70 14.93 1.64 -4.62
C LEU A 70 15.78 1.62 -5.90
N CYS A 71 15.24 2.18 -6.98
CA CYS A 71 15.96 2.38 -8.23
C CYS A 71 15.61 3.74 -8.84
N ASP A 72 16.63 4.52 -9.20
CA ASP A 72 16.50 5.74 -10.00
C ASP A 72 17.86 6.11 -10.60
N VAL A 73 17.86 6.78 -11.75
CA VAL A 73 19.09 7.32 -12.38
C VAL A 73 19.49 8.67 -11.79
N ASP A 74 18.53 9.42 -11.23
CA ASP A 74 18.79 10.71 -10.62
C ASP A 74 19.25 10.57 -9.16
N ALA A 75 20.48 10.97 -8.88
CA ALA A 75 21.04 10.98 -7.53
C ALA A 75 20.27 11.91 -6.57
N GLY A 76 19.69 13.00 -7.07
CA GLY A 76 18.88 13.92 -6.28
C GLY A 76 17.60 13.26 -5.75
N ALA A 77 16.87 12.58 -6.63
CA ALA A 77 15.68 11.80 -6.31
C ALA A 77 15.99 10.73 -5.26
N LEU A 78 17.10 9.99 -5.41
CA LEU A 78 17.54 8.99 -4.45
C LEU A 78 17.87 9.60 -3.08
N ALA A 79 18.58 10.72 -3.04
CA ALA A 79 18.91 11.40 -1.79
C ALA A 79 17.64 11.82 -1.02
N GLU A 80 16.66 12.37 -1.72
CA GLU A 80 15.38 12.74 -1.11
C GLU A 80 14.55 11.53 -0.67
N ALA A 81 14.58 10.43 -1.42
CA ALA A 81 13.92 9.19 -1.03
C ALA A 81 14.55 8.59 0.25
N ARG A 82 15.88 8.60 0.36
CA ARG A 82 16.59 8.16 1.57
C ARG A 82 16.18 8.96 2.81
N LYS A 83 16.08 10.29 2.69
CA LYS A 83 15.61 11.16 3.79
C LYS A 83 14.21 10.78 4.28
N LEU A 84 13.30 10.42 3.36
CA LEU A 84 11.94 9.98 3.74
C LEU A 84 11.97 8.68 4.53
N ILE A 85 12.81 7.72 4.14
CA ILE A 85 12.96 6.42 4.81
C ILE A 85 13.57 6.60 6.21
N GLU A 86 14.63 7.40 6.32
CA GLU A 86 15.28 7.73 7.59
C GLU A 86 14.33 8.46 8.54
N ALA A 87 13.57 9.44 8.03
CA ALA A 87 12.57 10.17 8.81
C ALA A 87 11.43 9.26 9.30
N ALA A 88 11.11 8.19 8.56
CA ALA A 88 10.16 7.17 8.98
C ALA A 88 10.75 6.15 9.97
N GLY A 89 12.05 6.25 10.31
CA GLY A 89 12.74 5.32 11.21
C GLY A 89 12.84 3.90 10.63
N ARG A 90 12.84 3.78 9.30
CA ARG A 90 12.94 2.49 8.58
C ARG A 90 14.38 2.25 8.11
N PRO A 91 14.83 0.99 7.97
CA PRO A 91 16.14 0.70 7.42
C PRO A 91 16.25 1.16 5.96
N LEU A 92 17.42 1.64 5.57
CA LEU A 92 17.68 2.02 4.19
C LEU A 92 17.81 0.76 3.32
N PRO A 93 16.98 0.60 2.27
CA PRO A 93 17.12 -0.51 1.34
C PRO A 93 18.32 -0.31 0.39
N PRO A 94 18.79 -1.38 -0.27
CA PRO A 94 19.70 -1.29 -1.40
C PRO A 94 19.16 -0.37 -2.50
N VAL A 95 20.08 0.32 -3.17
CA VAL A 95 19.78 1.28 -4.24
C VAL A 95 20.46 0.87 -5.53
N TYR A 96 19.68 0.85 -6.61
CA TYR A 96 20.13 0.56 -7.97
C TYR A 96 20.12 1.87 -8.78
N THR A 97 21.24 2.19 -9.42
CA THR A 97 21.43 3.46 -10.14
C THR A 97 22.57 3.35 -11.16
N GLY A 98 22.83 4.43 -11.91
CA GLY A 98 23.97 4.54 -12.83
C GLY A 98 23.70 4.11 -14.28
N SER A 99 22.53 3.54 -14.58
CA SER A 99 22.11 3.18 -15.94
C SER A 99 20.59 3.17 -16.04
N ASP A 100 20.05 3.48 -17.22
CA ASP A 100 18.63 3.30 -17.55
C ASP A 100 18.16 1.84 -17.39
N HIS A 101 19.09 0.88 -17.35
CA HIS A 101 18.82 -0.54 -17.15
C HIS A 101 19.07 -1.06 -15.73
N ALA A 102 19.48 -0.20 -14.79
CA ALA A 102 19.74 -0.60 -13.40
C ALA A 102 18.53 -1.24 -12.71
N TYR A 103 17.31 -0.97 -13.19
CA TYR A 103 16.08 -1.58 -12.68
C TYR A 103 16.02 -3.09 -12.92
N LEU A 104 16.75 -3.63 -13.91
CA LEU A 104 16.78 -5.07 -14.18
C LEU A 104 17.38 -5.84 -13.00
N ASP A 105 18.39 -5.27 -12.35
CA ASP A 105 19.01 -5.87 -11.17
C ASP A 105 18.05 -5.84 -9.96
N LEU A 106 17.17 -4.82 -9.87
CA LEU A 106 16.09 -4.78 -8.88
C LEU A 106 15.04 -5.85 -9.18
N LEU A 107 14.64 -6.02 -10.46
CA LEU A 107 13.65 -7.02 -10.87
C LEU A 107 14.16 -8.47 -10.72
N ALA A 108 15.47 -8.68 -10.70
CA ALA A 108 16.09 -9.99 -10.47
C ALA A 108 16.05 -10.44 -9.00
N ARG A 109 15.47 -9.64 -8.09
CA ARG A 109 15.38 -9.96 -6.67
C ARG A 109 14.21 -10.89 -6.36
N ASP A 110 14.50 -11.95 -5.62
CA ASP A 110 13.49 -12.91 -5.13
C ASP A 110 12.75 -12.43 -3.86
N ASP A 111 13.18 -11.30 -3.30
CA ASP A 111 12.59 -10.70 -2.09
C ASP A 111 11.66 -9.52 -2.36
N VAL A 112 11.31 -9.27 -3.63
CA VAL A 112 10.26 -8.34 -4.06
C VAL A 112 9.02 -9.16 -4.43
N ASP A 113 7.84 -8.77 -3.90
CA ASP A 113 6.54 -9.39 -4.24
C ASP A 113 5.89 -8.72 -5.46
#